data_AF-A0A382PBB9-F1
#
_entry.id   AF-A0A382PBB9-F1
#
_cell.length_a   1.000
_cell.length_b   1.000
_cell.length_c   1.000
_cell.angle_alpha   90.00
_cell.angle_beta   90.00
_cell.angle_gamma   90.00
#
_symmetry.space_group_name_H-M   'P 1'
#
loop_
_entity.id
_entity.type
_entity.pdbx_description
1 polymer ?
#
loop_
_entity_poly.entity_id
_entity_poly.type
_entity_poly.pdbx_seq_one_letter_code
_entity_poly.pdbx_strand_id
1 'polypeptide(L)'
;IYRLLDQDKSDLLPVDILTALALNYNAEILVIIEIIPGKRDNLKGSFYQVKSTVRFSVFNTTDGQQIAETVVEGIERSVNNPDENQWQSLLQRAGTHAVLENVRQSIEQITLFYQRTGDMVQVYTIVFSGYSPRRESLIINYLENTAEYRQLAELKNTFGHLELELLTLKRKSTLRRRITSDLLKQEIEVATKTLPGNHLFFINPNPMEEIELPSENESETSDDPAGEASPSQ
;
A
#
# COMPACT_ATOMS: atom_id res chain seq x y z
N ILE A 1 -15.82 20.52 -24.11
CA ILE A 1 -16.76 19.53 -24.70
C ILE A 1 -17.47 18.89 -23.53
N TYR A 2 -18.69 19.33 -23.22
CA TYR A 2 -19.80 18.59 -22.61
C TYR A 2 -20.95 19.58 -22.54
N ARG A 3 -21.93 19.39 -23.43
CA ARG A 3 -23.14 20.18 -23.56
C ARG A 3 -24.30 19.19 -23.53
N LEU A 4 -25.35 19.59 -22.82
CA LEU A 4 -26.69 19.03 -22.79
C LEU A 4 -26.89 17.75 -21.96
N LEU A 5 -27.34 18.00 -20.73
CA LEU A 5 -28.43 17.26 -20.10
C LEU A 5 -29.69 17.41 -20.98
N ASP A 6 -30.16 16.32 -21.57
CA ASP A 6 -31.58 16.10 -21.88
C ASP A 6 -31.97 14.85 -21.05
N GLN A 7 -32.71 15.03 -19.97
CA GLN A 7 -34.16 14.85 -19.94
C GLN A 7 -34.61 13.47 -20.44
N ASP A 8 -34.32 12.45 -19.63
CA ASP A 8 -35.34 11.45 -19.32
C ASP A 8 -35.32 11.17 -17.81
N LYS A 9 -36.52 11.20 -17.23
CA LYS A 9 -36.78 11.02 -15.79
C LYS A 9 -36.08 9.75 -15.30
N SER A 10 -34.95 9.95 -14.66
CA SER A 10 -34.26 8.93 -13.90
C SER A 10 -34.24 9.46 -12.48
N ASP A 11 -34.81 8.74 -11.51
CA ASP A 11 -34.74 9.06 -10.08
C ASP A 11 -33.30 8.96 -9.52
N LEU A 12 -32.29 8.98 -10.39
CA LEU A 12 -30.87 8.92 -10.10
C LEU A 12 -30.37 10.34 -9.86
N LEU A 13 -29.79 10.60 -8.69
CA LEU A 13 -29.18 11.88 -8.39
C LEU A 13 -27.99 12.10 -9.35
N PRO A 14 -27.65 13.35 -9.72
CA PRO A 14 -26.51 13.64 -10.59
C PRO A 14 -25.20 12.97 -10.13
N VAL A 15 -25.03 12.76 -8.83
CA VAL A 15 -23.90 12.04 -8.25
C VAL A 15 -23.92 10.55 -8.62
N ASP A 16 -25.08 9.90 -8.59
CA ASP A 16 -25.21 8.47 -8.92
C ASP A 16 -24.80 8.19 -10.38
N ILE A 17 -25.14 9.11 -11.29
CA ILE A 17 -24.75 9.04 -12.70
C ILE A 17 -23.23 9.19 -12.84
N LEU A 18 -22.62 10.13 -12.11
CA LEU A 18 -21.17 10.34 -12.15
C LEU A 18 -20.41 9.16 -11.53
N THR A 19 -20.95 8.56 -10.46
CA THR A 19 -20.41 7.34 -9.84
C THR A 19 -20.48 6.15 -10.78
N ALA A 20 -21.63 5.95 -11.44
CA ALA A 20 -21.78 4.89 -12.45
C ALA A 20 -20.83 5.09 -13.64
N LEU A 21 -20.62 6.33 -14.07
CA LEU A 21 -19.65 6.65 -15.11
C LEU A 21 -18.22 6.36 -14.65
N ALA A 22 -17.85 6.72 -13.42
CA ALA A 22 -16.54 6.42 -12.85
C ALA A 22 -16.27 4.91 -12.78
N LEU A 23 -17.27 4.11 -12.40
CA LEU A 23 -17.21 2.64 -12.43
C LEU A 23 -16.97 2.11 -13.85
N ASN A 24 -17.64 2.65 -14.87
CA ASN A 24 -17.42 2.24 -16.26
C ASN A 24 -15.99 2.50 -16.76
N TYR A 25 -15.27 3.45 -16.15
CA TYR A 25 -13.86 3.73 -16.41
C TYR A 25 -12.90 3.01 -15.45
N ASN A 26 -13.40 2.08 -14.62
CA ASN A 26 -12.63 1.40 -13.57
C ASN A 26 -11.92 2.38 -12.61
N ALA A 27 -12.50 3.56 -12.37
CA ALA A 27 -12.00 4.48 -11.37
C ALA A 27 -12.50 4.07 -9.98
N GLU A 28 -11.62 4.01 -9.00
CA GLU A 28 -11.94 3.64 -7.60
C GLU A 28 -12.47 4.84 -6.80
N ILE A 29 -12.06 6.07 -7.18
CA ILE A 29 -12.42 7.31 -6.51
C ILE A 29 -12.98 8.30 -7.53
N LEU A 30 -14.11 8.92 -7.18
CA LEU A 30 -14.67 10.08 -7.89
C LEU A 30 -14.44 11.34 -7.06
N VAL A 31 -13.90 12.40 -7.67
CA VAL A 31 -13.77 13.72 -7.05
C VAL A 31 -14.61 14.73 -7.82
N ILE A 32 -15.55 15.36 -7.12
CA ILE A 32 -16.32 16.50 -7.65
C ILE A 32 -15.69 17.78 -7.11
N ILE A 33 -15.34 18.68 -8.02
CA ILE A 33 -14.67 19.94 -7.68
C ILE A 33 -15.61 21.10 -7.99
N GLU A 34 -15.84 21.94 -6.99
CA GLU A 34 -16.58 23.19 -7.12
C GLU A 34 -15.65 24.36 -6.80
N ILE A 35 -15.56 25.33 -7.71
CA ILE A 35 -14.79 26.56 -7.53
C ILE A 35 -15.76 27.73 -7.48
N ILE A 36 -15.81 28.41 -6.33
CA ILE A 36 -16.70 29.53 -6.05
C ILE A 36 -15.84 30.80 -5.97
N PRO A 37 -15.86 31.66 -7.00
CA PRO A 37 -15.12 32.91 -6.96
C PRO A 37 -15.75 33.87 -5.94
N GLY A 38 -14.93 34.41 -5.06
CA GLY A 38 -15.35 35.38 -4.06
C GLY A 38 -15.58 36.77 -4.67
N LYS A 39 -16.42 37.57 -4.00
CA LYS A 39 -16.60 38.98 -4.37
C LYS A 39 -15.36 39.78 -4.02
N ARG A 40 -15.17 40.90 -4.73
CA ARG A 40 -14.15 41.90 -4.43
C ARG A 40 -14.51 42.62 -3.13
N ASP A 41 -13.71 42.38 -2.10
CA ASP A 41 -13.91 42.97 -0.77
C ASP A 41 -12.79 43.98 -0.47
N ASN A 42 -13.18 45.17 -0.02
CA ASN A 42 -12.27 46.16 0.54
C ASN A 42 -12.08 45.86 2.03
N LEU A 43 -10.88 45.45 2.43
CA LEU A 43 -10.56 45.34 3.86
C LEU A 43 -10.40 46.75 4.41
N LYS A 44 -11.08 47.07 5.51
CA LYS A 44 -10.99 48.38 6.18
C LYS A 44 -9.51 48.74 6.46
N GLY A 45 -8.92 49.52 5.55
CA GLY A 45 -7.51 49.94 5.58
C GLY A 45 -6.72 49.43 4.37
N SER A 46 -6.39 50.35 3.46
CA SER A 46 -5.33 50.32 2.43
C SER A 46 -5.10 49.08 1.55
N PHE A 47 -5.87 47.99 1.68
CA PHE A 47 -5.65 46.74 0.93
C PHE A 47 -6.96 46.18 0.39
N TYR A 48 -6.87 45.60 -0.80
CA TYR A 48 -7.96 44.89 -1.46
C TYR A 48 -7.70 43.40 -1.37
N GLN A 49 -8.76 42.63 -1.13
CA GLN A 49 -8.69 41.18 -1.05
C GLN A 49 -9.49 40.54 -2.19
N VAL A 50 -8.90 39.50 -2.76
CA VAL A 50 -9.57 38.58 -3.68
C VAL A 50 -9.59 37.20 -3.03
N LYS A 51 -10.74 36.54 -3.09
CA LYS A 51 -10.98 35.23 -2.48
C LYS A 51 -11.44 34.25 -3.54
N SER A 52 -11.06 32.99 -3.38
CA SER A 52 -11.65 31.88 -4.11
C SER A 52 -11.86 30.71 -3.15
N THR A 53 -13.09 30.25 -3.03
CA THR A 53 -13.40 29.05 -2.23
C THR A 53 -13.44 27.85 -3.16
N VAL A 54 -12.80 26.77 -2.76
CA VAL A 54 -12.77 25.51 -3.51
C VAL A 54 -13.29 24.41 -2.60
N ARG A 55 -14.30 23.67 -3.07
CA ARG A 55 -14.84 22.48 -2.40
C ARG A 55 -14.51 21.25 -3.22
N PHE A 56 -13.95 20.23 -2.57
CA PHE A 56 -13.83 18.89 -3.13
C PHE A 56 -14.77 17.98 -2.35
N SER A 57 -15.56 17.20 -3.09
CA SER A 57 -16.36 16.09 -2.55
C SER A 57 -15.81 14.81 -3.14
N VAL A 58 -15.34 13.90 -2.29
CA VAL A 58 -14.67 12.67 -2.67
C VAL A 58 -15.56 11.48 -2.37
N PHE A 59 -15.78 10.61 -3.35
CA PHE A 59 -16.65 9.45 -3.28
C PHE A 59 -15.88 8.17 -3.58
N ASN A 60 -16.13 7.11 -2.81
CA ASN A 60 -15.80 5.75 -3.18
C ASN A 60 -16.77 5.32 -4.29
N THR A 61 -16.26 4.84 -5.42
CA THR A 61 -17.12 4.48 -6.55
C THR A 61 -17.81 3.14 -6.35
N THR A 62 -17.23 2.26 -5.53
CA THR A 62 -17.73 0.91 -5.26
C THR A 62 -19.14 0.90 -4.68
N ASP A 63 -19.40 1.81 -3.74
CA ASP A 63 -20.67 1.92 -3.00
C ASP A 63 -21.32 3.30 -3.11
N GLY A 64 -20.68 4.24 -3.80
CA GLY A 64 -21.14 5.62 -3.94
C GLY A 64 -21.01 6.46 -2.66
N GLN A 65 -20.36 5.94 -1.62
CA GLN A 65 -20.24 6.64 -0.35
C GLN A 65 -19.33 7.87 -0.48
N GLN A 66 -19.77 9.02 0.04
CA GLN A 66 -18.88 10.16 0.22
C GLN A 66 -17.89 9.87 1.36
N ILE A 67 -16.60 9.81 1.04
CA ILE A 67 -15.53 9.50 1.99
C ILE A 67 -14.84 10.75 2.54
N ALA A 68 -14.94 11.88 1.84
CA ALA A 68 -14.42 13.16 2.32
C ALA A 68 -15.15 14.37 1.71
N GLU A 69 -15.15 15.46 2.46
CA GLU A 69 -15.43 16.80 1.95
C GLU A 69 -14.38 17.76 2.49
N THR A 70 -13.79 18.55 1.61
CA THR A 70 -12.76 19.54 1.97
C THR A 70 -13.11 20.87 1.34
N VAL A 71 -13.13 21.93 2.15
CA VAL A 71 -13.44 23.30 1.72
C VAL A 71 -12.27 24.18 2.09
N VAL A 72 -11.64 24.80 1.10
CA VAL A 72 -10.45 25.65 1.29
C VAL A 72 -10.71 27.01 0.66
N GLU A 73 -10.41 28.07 1.40
CA GLU A 73 -10.42 29.44 0.88
C GLU A 73 -8.99 29.89 0.55
N GLY A 74 -8.76 30.24 -0.70
CA GLY A 74 -7.55 30.92 -1.15
C GLY A 74 -7.74 32.42 -1.09
N ILE A 75 -6.72 33.11 -0.61
CA ILE A 75 -6.75 34.56 -0.39
C ILE A 75 -5.53 35.20 -1.07
N GLU A 76 -5.79 36.23 -1.86
CA GLU A 76 -4.76 37.09 -2.42
C GLU A 76 -5.04 38.55 -2.04
N ARG A 77 -3.97 39.33 -1.85
CA ARG A 77 -4.05 40.72 -1.40
C ARG A 77 -3.32 41.65 -2.37
N SER A 78 -3.88 42.84 -2.55
CA SER A 78 -3.30 43.92 -3.33
C SER A 78 -3.28 45.21 -2.50
N VAL A 79 -2.21 46.00 -2.62
CA VAL A 79 -2.08 47.32 -1.98
C VAL A 79 -2.95 48.36 -2.69
N ASN A 80 -3.11 48.22 -4.00
CA ASN A 80 -3.93 49.11 -4.81
C ASN A 80 -5.26 48.44 -5.17
N ASN A 81 -6.26 49.24 -5.53
CA ASN A 81 -7.52 48.76 -6.07
C ASN A 81 -7.25 48.06 -7.40
N PRO A 82 -7.30 46.71 -7.51
CA PRO A 82 -6.96 46.07 -8.77
C PRO A 82 -7.94 46.48 -9.86
N ASP A 83 -7.45 46.71 -11.07
CA ASP A 83 -8.30 46.75 -12.25
C ASP A 83 -8.87 45.35 -12.55
N GLU A 84 -9.71 45.22 -13.58
CA GLU A 84 -10.34 43.94 -13.91
C GLU A 84 -9.31 42.85 -14.23
N ASN A 85 -8.27 43.17 -15.00
CA ASN A 85 -7.25 42.19 -15.38
C ASN A 85 -6.42 41.74 -14.16
N GLN A 86 -6.07 42.67 -13.29
CA GLN A 86 -5.39 42.38 -12.03
C GLN A 86 -6.29 41.57 -11.09
N TRP A 87 -7.58 41.86 -11.04
CA TRP A 87 -8.55 41.11 -10.24
C TRP A 87 -8.67 39.67 -10.72
N GLN A 88 -8.80 39.44 -12.02
CA GLN A 88 -8.82 38.10 -12.63
C GLN A 88 -7.53 37.33 -12.33
N SER A 89 -6.37 37.98 -12.44
CA SER A 89 -5.08 37.38 -12.12
C SER A 89 -4.97 36.96 -10.66
N LEU A 90 -5.41 37.83 -9.73
CA LEU A 90 -5.44 37.53 -8.30
C LEU A 90 -6.44 36.41 -7.98
N LEU A 91 -7.59 36.38 -8.65
CA LEU A 91 -8.59 35.33 -8.48
C LEU A 91 -8.06 33.97 -8.95
N GLN A 92 -7.37 33.93 -10.09
CA GLN A 92 -6.72 32.72 -10.59
C GLN A 92 -5.67 32.20 -9.60
N ARG A 93 -4.85 33.08 -9.03
CA ARG A 93 -3.86 32.70 -8.01
C ARG A 93 -4.51 32.20 -6.73
N ALA A 94 -5.51 32.91 -6.21
CA ALA A 94 -6.28 32.50 -5.04
C ALA A 94 -6.92 31.12 -5.26
N GLY A 95 -7.55 30.90 -6.42
CA GLY A 95 -8.13 29.61 -6.79
C GLY A 95 -7.08 28.51 -6.90
N THR A 96 -5.92 28.79 -7.51
CA THR A 96 -4.82 27.82 -7.62
C THR A 96 -4.30 27.39 -6.26
N HIS A 97 -4.05 28.35 -5.35
CA HIS A 97 -3.63 28.04 -3.98
C HIS A 97 -4.67 27.21 -3.23
N ALA A 98 -5.96 27.58 -3.35
CA ALA A 98 -7.04 26.83 -2.74
C ALA A 98 -7.13 25.40 -3.26
N VAL A 99 -7.04 25.19 -4.59
CA VAL A 99 -7.03 23.86 -5.21
C VAL A 99 -5.87 23.01 -4.71
N LEU A 100 -4.64 23.55 -4.68
CA LEU A 100 -3.46 22.78 -4.26
C LEU A 100 -3.55 22.31 -2.81
N GLU A 101 -3.99 23.19 -1.90
CA GLU A 101 -4.17 22.81 -0.50
C GLU A 101 -5.36 21.84 -0.33
N ASN A 102 -6.43 22.02 -1.12
CA ASN A 102 -7.56 21.11 -1.09
C ASN A 102 -7.16 19.70 -1.57
N VAL A 103 -6.38 19.58 -2.66
CA VAL A 103 -5.77 18.33 -3.12
C VAL A 103 -4.97 17.66 -2.01
N ARG A 104 -4.10 18.42 -1.32
CA ARG A 104 -3.29 17.88 -0.21
C ARG A 104 -4.17 17.29 0.89
N GLN A 105 -5.21 18.01 1.31
CA GLN A 105 -6.13 17.53 2.34
C GLN A 105 -6.98 16.34 1.87
N SER A 106 -7.47 16.34 0.63
CA SER A 106 -8.24 15.22 0.08
C SER A 106 -7.41 13.95 -0.03
N ILE A 107 -6.14 14.03 -0.45
CA ILE A 107 -5.22 12.88 -0.49
C ILE A 107 -5.04 12.27 0.90
N GLU A 108 -4.90 13.11 1.92
CA GLU A 108 -4.79 12.66 3.31
C GLU A 108 -6.05 11.91 3.75
N GLN A 109 -7.25 12.42 3.44
CA GLN A 109 -8.51 11.75 3.76
C GLN A 109 -8.71 10.44 2.99
N ILE A 110 -8.40 10.39 1.69
CA ILE A 110 -8.44 9.17 0.87
C ILE A 110 -7.50 8.11 1.47
N THR A 111 -6.29 8.53 1.84
CA THR A 111 -5.30 7.65 2.47
C THR A 111 -5.83 7.07 3.78
N LEU A 112 -6.41 7.90 4.64
CA LEU A 112 -6.99 7.47 5.91
C LEU A 112 -8.19 6.54 5.71
N PHE A 113 -9.03 6.77 4.70
CA PHE A 113 -10.15 5.91 4.36
C PHE A 113 -9.68 4.48 4.05
N TYR A 114 -8.77 4.31 3.08
CA TYR A 114 -8.27 2.98 2.71
C TYR A 114 -7.43 2.31 3.80
N GLN A 115 -6.77 3.09 4.67
CA GLN A 115 -6.13 2.56 5.87
C GLN A 115 -7.14 1.99 6.87
N ARG A 116 -8.30 2.64 7.05
CA ARG A 116 -9.36 2.19 7.97
C ARG A 116 -10.12 0.98 7.45
N THR A 117 -10.40 0.92 6.15
CA THR A 117 -11.08 -0.23 5.54
C THR A 117 -10.18 -1.45 5.43
N GLY A 118 -8.86 -1.27 5.60
CA GLY A 118 -7.89 -2.36 5.46
C GLY A 118 -7.69 -2.76 3.99
N ASP A 119 -7.92 -1.82 3.08
CA ASP A 119 -7.73 -1.99 1.64
C ASP A 119 -6.43 -1.34 1.15
N MET A 120 -5.72 -0.60 2.01
CA MET A 120 -4.31 -0.25 1.76
C MET A 120 -3.42 -1.48 1.91
N VAL A 121 -3.40 -2.29 0.87
CA VAL A 121 -2.43 -3.38 0.70
C VAL A 121 -1.09 -2.77 0.34
N GLN A 122 -0.06 -3.12 1.11
CA GLN A 122 1.32 -2.74 0.84
C GLN A 122 1.97 -3.84 0.02
N VAL A 123 2.60 -3.43 -1.08
CA VAL A 123 3.36 -4.31 -1.96
C VAL A 123 4.83 -4.27 -1.54
N TYR A 124 5.37 -5.43 -1.19
CA TYR A 124 6.78 -5.60 -0.84
C TYR A 124 7.48 -6.54 -1.83
N THR A 125 8.66 -6.14 -2.28
CA THR A 125 9.59 -7.06 -2.95
C THR A 125 10.40 -7.77 -1.87
N ILE A 126 10.32 -9.09 -1.83
CA ILE A 126 11.00 -9.93 -0.85
C ILE A 126 12.02 -10.79 -1.58
N VAL A 127 13.27 -10.72 -1.12
CA VAL A 127 14.39 -11.48 -1.69
C VAL A 127 14.94 -12.42 -0.63
N PHE A 128 14.99 -13.70 -0.95
CA PHE A 128 15.71 -14.75 -0.23
C PHE A 128 16.95 -15.13 -1.02
N SER A 129 18.11 -15.19 -0.37
CA SER A 129 19.37 -15.53 -1.04
C SER A 129 20.22 -16.50 -0.22
N GLY A 130 20.89 -17.42 -0.92
CA GLY A 130 21.77 -18.42 -0.34
C GLY A 130 21.06 -19.66 0.20
N TYR A 131 19.81 -19.90 -0.18
CA TYR A 131 19.03 -21.07 0.23
C TYR A 131 19.14 -22.20 -0.81
N SER A 132 19.08 -23.45 -0.36
CA SER A 132 18.96 -24.60 -1.27
C SER A 132 17.58 -24.62 -1.92
N PRO A 133 17.39 -25.24 -3.11
CA PRO A 133 16.08 -25.34 -3.76
C PRO A 133 14.99 -25.94 -2.86
N ARG A 134 15.38 -26.88 -1.99
CA ARG A 134 14.49 -27.46 -0.98
C ARG A 134 14.01 -26.42 0.03
N ARG A 135 14.93 -25.62 0.59
CA ARG A 135 14.59 -24.53 1.51
C ARG A 135 13.81 -23.41 0.83
N GLU A 136 14.14 -23.07 -0.41
CA GLU A 136 13.37 -22.11 -1.22
C GLU A 136 11.92 -22.56 -1.38
N SER A 137 11.68 -23.85 -1.66
CA SER A 137 10.33 -24.42 -1.76
C SER A 137 9.56 -24.34 -0.43
N LEU A 138 10.23 -24.54 0.71
CA LEU A 138 9.62 -24.37 2.03
C LEU A 138 9.24 -22.91 2.31
N ILE A 139 10.10 -21.97 1.92
CA ILE A 139 9.85 -20.53 2.05
C ILE A 139 8.64 -20.12 1.20
N ILE A 140 8.55 -20.57 -0.05
CA ILE A 140 7.40 -20.31 -0.93
C ILE A 140 6.13 -20.85 -0.29
N ASN A 141 6.14 -22.12 0.13
CA ASN A 141 5.00 -22.78 0.76
C ASN A 141 4.53 -22.03 2.03
N TYR A 142 5.46 -21.56 2.87
CA TYR A 142 5.15 -20.71 4.03
C TYR A 142 4.40 -19.42 3.62
N LEU A 143 4.91 -18.73 2.60
CA LEU A 143 4.32 -17.47 2.15
C LEU A 143 2.94 -17.68 1.50
N GLU A 144 2.78 -18.72 0.68
CA GLU A 144 1.49 -19.04 0.03
C GLU A 144 0.41 -19.43 1.05
N ASN A 145 0.79 -20.12 2.13
CA ASN A 145 -0.15 -20.64 3.12
C ASN A 145 -0.35 -19.74 4.36
N THR A 146 0.21 -18.53 4.34
CA THR A 146 -0.02 -17.56 5.42
C THR A 146 -1.23 -16.68 5.09
N ALA A 147 -2.34 -16.88 5.82
CA ALA A 147 -3.63 -16.22 5.58
C ALA A 147 -3.61 -14.67 5.55
N GLU A 148 -2.54 -14.05 6.03
CA GLU A 148 -2.39 -12.60 6.09
C GLU A 148 -1.67 -12.00 4.87
N TYR A 149 -1.23 -12.87 3.96
CA TYR A 149 -0.64 -12.52 2.68
C TYR A 149 -1.70 -12.72 1.62
N ARG A 150 -2.07 -11.63 0.94
CA ARG A 150 -3.22 -11.61 0.01
C ARG A 150 -2.86 -12.13 -1.37
N GLN A 151 -1.61 -11.94 -1.80
CA GLN A 151 -1.11 -12.39 -3.08
C GLN A 151 0.41 -12.54 -3.02
N LEU A 152 0.90 -13.61 -3.63
CA LEU A 152 2.31 -13.89 -3.87
C LEU A 152 2.51 -13.99 -5.38
N ALA A 153 3.50 -13.28 -5.93
CA ALA A 153 3.94 -13.47 -7.30
C ALA A 153 5.45 -13.74 -7.31
N GLU A 154 5.86 -14.84 -7.93
CA GLU A 154 7.29 -15.08 -8.15
C GLU A 154 7.80 -14.15 -9.27
N LEU A 155 8.78 -13.30 -8.95
CA LEU A 155 9.42 -12.42 -9.92
C LEU A 155 10.65 -13.07 -10.53
N LYS A 156 11.42 -13.77 -9.70
CA LYS A 156 12.62 -14.49 -10.12
C LYS A 156 12.88 -15.68 -9.21
N ASN A 157 13.10 -16.84 -9.81
CA ASN A 157 13.44 -18.06 -9.11
C ASN A 157 14.65 -18.69 -9.81
N THR A 158 15.83 -18.47 -9.24
CA THR A 158 17.11 -18.97 -9.73
C THR A 158 17.87 -19.61 -8.57
N PHE A 159 18.74 -20.57 -8.84
CA PHE A 159 19.45 -21.29 -7.78
C PHE A 159 20.13 -20.34 -6.76
N GLY A 160 19.72 -20.42 -5.49
CA GLY A 160 20.25 -19.59 -4.41
C GLY A 160 19.73 -18.15 -4.40
N HIS A 161 18.69 -17.84 -5.16
CA HIS A 161 18.09 -16.52 -5.27
C HIS A 161 16.61 -16.59 -5.69
N LEU A 162 15.75 -16.30 -4.72
CA LEU A 162 14.31 -16.26 -4.83
C LEU A 162 13.82 -14.83 -4.58
N GLU A 163 13.14 -14.23 -5.55
CA GLU A 163 12.56 -12.89 -5.50
C GLU A 163 11.04 -12.97 -5.75
N LEU A 164 10.29 -12.38 -4.82
CA LEU A 164 8.84 -12.50 -4.71
C LEU A 164 8.22 -11.13 -4.49
N GLU A 165 7.03 -10.92 -5.04
CA GLU A 165 6.16 -9.81 -4.67
C GLU A 165 5.11 -10.29 -3.67
N LEU A 166 5.02 -9.63 -2.53
CA LEU A 166 4.08 -9.95 -1.46
C LEU A 166 3.15 -8.79 -1.15
N LEU A 167 1.85 -9.06 -1.24
CA LEU A 167 0.79 -8.13 -0.88
C LEU A 167 0.31 -8.37 0.55
N THR A 168 0.44 -7.38 1.42
CA THR A 168 -0.02 -7.50 2.83
C THR A 168 -0.42 -6.16 3.45
N LEU A 169 -1.26 -6.20 4.49
CA LEU A 169 -1.61 -5.03 5.29
C LEU A 169 -0.54 -4.67 6.34
N LYS A 170 0.50 -5.49 6.49
CA LYS A 170 1.53 -5.27 7.50
C LYS A 170 2.54 -4.22 7.07
N ARG A 171 2.91 -3.35 8.01
CA ARG A 171 4.09 -2.48 7.90
C ARG A 171 5.37 -3.32 7.76
N LYS A 172 6.33 -2.81 6.99
CA LYS A 172 7.63 -3.43 6.67
C LYS A 172 8.34 -4.05 7.87
N SER A 173 8.45 -3.31 8.97
CA SER A 173 9.16 -3.76 10.17
C SER A 173 8.47 -4.95 10.85
N THR A 174 7.15 -4.93 10.91
CA THR A 174 6.32 -6.01 11.45
C THR A 174 6.37 -7.23 10.54
N LEU A 175 6.26 -7.02 9.22
CA LEU A 175 6.37 -8.08 8.23
C LEU A 175 7.71 -8.81 8.33
N ARG A 176 8.82 -8.06 8.35
CA ARG A 176 10.17 -8.60 8.50
C ARG A 176 10.31 -9.46 9.76
N ARG A 177 9.94 -8.90 10.93
CA ARG A 177 10.03 -9.60 12.21
C ARG A 177 9.23 -10.90 12.21
N ARG A 178 8.05 -10.87 11.58
CA ARG A 178 7.19 -12.04 11.49
C ARG A 178 7.78 -13.12 10.60
N ILE A 179 8.18 -12.78 9.37
CA ILE A 179 8.83 -13.72 8.46
C ILE A 179 10.06 -14.35 9.11
N THR A 180 10.93 -13.54 9.72
CA THR A 180 12.10 -14.07 10.46
C THR A 180 11.68 -15.04 11.57
N SER A 181 10.68 -14.67 12.39
CA SER A 181 10.23 -15.52 13.49
C SER A 181 9.58 -16.82 13.01
N ASP A 182 8.82 -16.78 11.92
CA ASP A 182 8.09 -17.94 11.43
C ASP A 182 9.02 -18.90 10.68
N LEU A 183 9.99 -18.38 9.91
CA LEU A 183 11.04 -19.20 9.29
C LEU A 183 11.93 -19.87 10.33
N LEU A 184 12.28 -19.18 11.42
CA LEU A 184 13.03 -19.78 12.53
C LEU A 184 12.28 -20.93 13.20
N LYS A 185 10.94 -20.87 13.30
CA LYS A 185 10.13 -21.99 13.81
C LYS A 185 10.13 -23.20 12.87
N GLN A 186 10.43 -22.98 11.59
CA GLN A 186 10.62 -24.04 10.58
C GLN A 186 12.09 -24.46 10.45
N GLU A 187 12.94 -24.07 11.40
CA GLU A 187 14.38 -24.37 11.42
C GLU A 187 15.14 -23.79 10.21
N ILE A 188 14.59 -22.73 9.60
CA ILE A 188 15.23 -21.97 8.53
C ILE A 188 15.87 -20.73 9.13
N GLU A 189 17.19 -20.73 9.22
CA GLU A 189 17.95 -19.58 9.70
C GLU A 189 17.96 -18.43 8.68
N VAL A 190 17.90 -17.19 9.19
CA VAL A 190 17.80 -16.01 8.35
C VAL A 190 18.54 -14.81 8.96
N ALA A 191 19.44 -14.22 8.20
CA ALA A 191 19.98 -12.89 8.43
C ALA A 191 19.19 -11.85 7.61
N THR A 192 18.96 -10.66 8.17
CA THR A 192 18.20 -9.61 7.47
C THR A 192 19.10 -8.47 7.03
N LYS A 193 18.91 -7.99 5.81
CA LYS A 193 19.52 -6.75 5.32
C LYS A 193 18.45 -5.68 5.17
N THR A 194 18.65 -4.54 5.84
CA THR A 194 17.72 -3.41 5.73
C THR A 194 18.08 -2.57 4.51
N LEU A 195 17.17 -2.50 3.55
CA LEU A 195 17.26 -1.58 2.42
C LEU A 195 16.16 -0.50 2.49
N PRO A 196 16.37 0.68 1.88
CA PRO A 196 15.31 1.67 1.71
C PRO A 196 14.18 1.17 0.78
N GLY A 197 13.03 1.83 0.82
CA GLY A 197 11.85 1.48 0.02
C GLY A 197 11.14 0.20 0.49
N ASN A 198 10.46 -0.50 -0.42
CA ASN A 198 9.61 -1.66 -0.10
C ASN A 198 10.34 -3.01 -0.25
N HIS A 199 11.67 -3.01 -0.11
CA HIS A 199 12.47 -4.23 -0.26
C HIS A 199 12.77 -4.89 1.10
N LEU A 200 12.54 -6.19 1.20
CA LEU A 200 12.96 -7.03 2.33
C LEU A 200 13.97 -8.07 1.84
N PHE A 201 15.16 -8.07 2.44
CA PHE A 201 16.22 -9.00 2.08
C PHE A 201 16.53 -9.95 3.23
N PHE A 202 16.42 -11.23 2.93
CA PHE A 202 16.66 -12.36 3.81
C PHE A 202 17.79 -13.21 3.23
N ILE A 203 18.84 -13.42 4.01
CA ILE A 203 20.07 -14.07 3.58
C ILE A 203 20.27 -15.30 4.46
N ASN A 204 20.55 -16.45 3.86
CA ASN A 204 20.97 -17.62 4.61
C ASN A 204 22.33 -17.32 5.27
N PRO A 205 22.44 -17.33 6.61
CA PRO A 205 23.71 -17.11 7.29
C PRO A 205 24.72 -18.24 7.04
N ASN A 206 24.24 -19.44 6.70
CA ASN A 206 25.06 -20.62 6.42
C ASN A 206 24.68 -21.24 5.05
N PRO A 207 25.17 -20.68 3.93
CA PRO A 207 24.81 -21.12 2.58
C PRO A 207 25.35 -22.51 2.17
N MET A 208 26.09 -23.21 3.05
CA MET A 208 26.83 -24.44 2.72
C MET A 208 26.34 -25.74 3.39
N GLU A 209 25.18 -25.77 4.04
CA GLU A 209 24.68 -27.00 4.66
C GLU A 209 23.49 -27.63 3.90
N GLU A 210 23.81 -28.58 3.03
CA GLU A 210 23.05 -29.82 2.78
C GLU A 210 23.93 -30.76 1.91
N ILE A 211 25.04 -31.26 2.49
CA ILE A 211 25.57 -32.55 2.04
C ILE A 211 24.74 -33.57 2.79
N GLU A 212 23.80 -34.23 2.10
CA GLU A 212 23.13 -35.40 2.64
C GLU A 212 24.20 -36.45 2.98
N LEU A 213 24.50 -36.61 4.27
CA LEU A 213 25.23 -37.80 4.72
C LEU A 213 24.29 -38.98 4.51
N PRO A 214 24.70 -40.03 3.78
CA PRO A 214 23.88 -41.23 3.63
C PRO A 214 23.58 -41.79 5.01
N SER A 215 22.30 -42.09 5.26
CA SER A 215 21.82 -42.69 6.50
C SER A 215 22.51 -44.04 6.71
N GLU A 216 23.37 -44.15 7.72
CA GLU A 216 23.75 -45.44 8.31
C GLU A 216 22.51 -46.04 8.99
N ASN A 217 21.69 -46.75 8.22
CA ASN A 217 20.65 -47.63 8.72
C ASN A 217 20.55 -48.85 7.78
N GLU A 218 21.65 -49.58 7.65
CA GLU A 218 21.63 -51.02 7.36
C GLU A 218 22.73 -51.71 8.16
N SER A 219 22.45 -51.99 9.43
CA SER A 219 22.92 -53.22 10.07
C SER A 219 21.91 -53.62 11.13
N GLU A 220 21.09 -54.60 10.77
CA GLU A 220 20.08 -55.24 11.58
C GLU A 220 20.63 -55.76 12.92
N THR A 221 19.96 -55.35 14.00
CA THR A 221 19.57 -56.08 15.22
C THR A 221 20.46 -57.18 15.81
N SER A 222 20.70 -56.95 17.10
CA SER A 222 21.20 -57.78 18.20
C SER A 222 20.59 -59.19 18.35
N ASP A 223 21.34 -60.10 18.98
CA ASP A 223 21.00 -60.57 20.34
C ASP A 223 22.08 -61.50 20.92
N ASP A 224 22.45 -61.22 22.17
CA ASP A 224 23.26 -62.03 23.07
C ASP A 224 22.31 -62.58 24.16
N PRO A 225 22.52 -63.78 24.72
CA PRO A 225 22.53 -63.80 26.18
C PRO A 225 23.53 -64.77 26.82
N ALA A 226 24.05 -64.31 27.95
CA ALA A 226 24.97 -64.95 28.89
C ALA A 226 24.45 -66.26 29.53
N GLY A 227 25.38 -67.14 29.90
CA GLY A 227 25.18 -68.27 30.81
C GLY A 227 26.49 -68.63 31.55
N GLU A 228 26.43 -68.62 32.88
CA GLU A 228 27.50 -68.79 33.86
C GLU A 228 28.25 -70.15 33.83
N ALA A 229 29.54 -70.14 34.22
CA ALA A 229 30.10 -70.89 35.38
C ALA A 229 31.58 -71.32 35.19
N SER A 230 32.44 -70.77 36.07
CA SER A 230 33.78 -71.21 36.53
C SER A 230 33.87 -72.70 36.96
N PRO A 231 35.04 -73.29 37.37
CA PRO A 231 36.45 -72.84 37.33
C PRO A 231 37.53 -73.96 37.02
N SER A 232 38.81 -73.56 37.06
CA SER A 232 40.01 -74.31 37.49
C SER A 232 40.52 -75.55 36.74
N GLN A 233 41.71 -75.44 36.14
CA GLN A 233 42.97 -76.02 36.65
C GLN A 233 44.18 -75.50 35.87
#